data_AF-A0A2A2VB00-F1
#
_entry.id   AF-A0A2A2VB00-F1
#
_cell.length_a   1.000
_cell.length_b   1.000
_cell.length_c   1.000
_cell.angle_alpha   90.00
_cell.angle_beta   90.00
_cell.angle_gamma   90.00
#
_symmetry.space_group_name_H-M   'P 1'
#
loop_
_entity.id
_entity.type
_entity.pdbx_description
1 polymer ?
#
loop_
_entity_poly.entity_id
_entity_poly.type
_entity_poly.pdbx_seq_one_letter_code
_entity_poly.pdbx_strand_id
1 'polypeptide(L)' 'MIKALVAVVRVIWTVIVVGAATLMGAVLGWVWHGWIGAITLGTIGFGLGALLAARPELLLGVLAEM' A
#
# COMPACT_ATOMS: atom_id res chain seq x y z
N MET A 1 -19.20 5.55 20.09
CA MET A 1 -19.59 5.35 18.67
C MET A 1 -18.57 5.98 17.70
N ILE A 2 -18.24 7.27 17.83
CA ILE A 2 -17.28 7.96 16.93
C ILE A 2 -15.90 7.28 16.89
N LYS A 3 -15.34 6.88 18.05
CA LYS A 3 -14.03 6.18 18.10
C LYS A 3 -14.00 4.86 17.32
N ALA A 4 -15.11 4.10 17.36
CA ALA A 4 -15.22 2.85 16.62
C ALA A 4 -15.34 3.10 15.11
N LEU A 5 -16.11 4.12 14.71
CA LEU A 5 -16.20 4.54 13.31
C LEU A 5 -14.83 4.96 12.75
N VAL A 6 -14.08 5.77 13.49
CA VAL A 6 -12.72 6.19 13.11
C VAL A 6 -11.78 4.98 12.99
N ALA A 7 -11.87 4.01 13.91
CA ALA A 7 -11.08 2.79 13.82
C ALA A 7 -11.43 1.98 12.57
N VAL A 8 -12.71 1.79 12.25
CA VAL A 8 -13.17 1.08 11.05
C VAL A 8 -12.67 1.78 9.79
N VAL A 9 -12.82 3.09 9.69
CA VAL A 9 -12.32 3.87 8.54
C VAL A 9 -10.81 3.71 8.40
N ARG A 10 -10.06 3.74 9.50
CA ARG A 10 -8.60 3.58 9.48
C ARG A 10 -8.19 2.17 9.04
N VAL A 11 -8.92 1.14 9.44
CA VAL A 11 -8.68 -0.25 9.00
C VAL A 11 -8.97 -0.38 7.50
N ILE A 12 -10.11 0.11 7.04
CA ILE A 12 -10.47 0.07 5.61
C ILE A 12 -9.41 0.81 4.78
N TRP A 13 -9.03 2.01 5.19
CA TRP A 13 -7.96 2.79 4.56
C TRP A 13 -6.65 2.01 4.48
N THR A 14 -6.23 1.41 5.60
CA THR A 14 -4.99 0.63 5.66
C THR A 14 -5.04 -0.56 4.70
N VAL A 15 -6.13 -1.32 4.69
CA VAL A 15 -6.29 -2.48 3.80
C VAL A 15 -6.23 -2.06 2.34
N ILE A 16 -6.88 -0.95 1.97
CA ILE A 16 -6.88 -0.45 0.60
C ILE A 16 -5.48 0.00 0.18
N VAL A 17 -4.82 0.85 0.96
CA VAL A 17 -3.50 1.42 0.58
C VAL A 17 -2.42 0.34 0.55
N VAL A 18 -2.37 -0.51 1.59
CA VAL A 18 -1.41 -1.61 1.67
C VAL A 18 -1.67 -2.62 0.56
N GLY A 19 -2.94 -2.98 0.33
CA GLY A 19 -3.34 -3.92 -0.71
C GLY A 19 -2.97 -3.42 -2.10
N ALA A 20 -3.28 -2.17 -2.43
CA ALA A 20 -2.96 -1.58 -3.73
C ALA A 20 -1.45 -1.51 -3.99
N ALA A 21 -0.66 -1.07 -3.01
CA ALA A 21 0.80 -1.00 -3.13
C ALA A 21 1.43 -2.39 -3.26
N THR A 22 0.96 -3.37 -2.48
CA THR A 22 1.40 -4.77 -2.57
C THR A 22 1.09 -5.36 -3.93
N LEU A 23 -0.14 -5.15 -4.42
CA LEU A 23 -0.58 -5.66 -5.71
C LEU A 23 0.22 -5.06 -6.86
N MET A 24 0.44 -3.73 -6.86
CA MET A 24 1.29 -3.07 -7.85
C MET A 24 2.71 -3.63 -7.84
N GLY A 25 3.32 -3.75 -6.65
CA GLY A 25 4.65 -4.34 -6.52
C GLY A 25 4.70 -5.78 -7.04
N ALA A 26 3.72 -6.60 -6.70
CA ALA A 26 3.65 -7.99 -7.14
C ALA A 26 3.45 -8.13 -8.64
N VAL A 27 2.56 -7.33 -9.24
CA VAL A 27 2.30 -7.33 -10.70
C VAL A 27 3.53 -6.86 -11.47
N LEU A 28 4.15 -5.76 -11.04
CA LEU A 28 5.38 -5.27 -11.67
C LEU A 28 6.49 -6.31 -11.55
N GLY A 29 6.69 -6.88 -10.36
CA GLY A 29 7.70 -7.91 -10.16
C GLY A 29 7.45 -9.18 -10.96
N TRP A 30 6.19 -9.58 -11.13
CA TRP A 30 5.82 -10.71 -11.98
C TRP A 30 6.24 -10.48 -13.42
N VAL A 31 5.92 -9.31 -13.99
CA VAL A 31 6.19 -8.98 -15.38
C VAL A 31 7.69 -9.04 -15.70
N TRP A 32 8.54 -8.52 -14.81
CA TRP A 32 9.97 -8.40 -15.07
C TRP A 32 10.78 -9.62 -14.61
N HIS A 33 10.39 -10.28 -13.52
CA HIS A 33 11.22 -11.28 -12.83
C HIS A 33 10.44 -12.53 -12.37
N GLY A 34 9.21 -12.73 -12.87
CA GLY A 34 8.38 -13.90 -12.56
C GLY A 34 8.03 -14.02 -11.07
N TRP A 35 7.94 -15.25 -10.57
CA TRP A 35 7.56 -15.53 -9.16
C TRP A 35 8.45 -14.82 -8.14
N ILE A 36 9.77 -14.84 -8.33
CA ILE A 36 10.72 -14.23 -7.39
C ILE A 36 10.53 -12.71 -7.36
N GLY A 37 10.32 -12.11 -8.53
CA GLY A 37 9.96 -10.70 -8.64
C GLY A 37 8.68 -10.35 -7.91
N ALA A 38 7.62 -11.13 -8.14
CA ALA A 38 6.32 -10.89 -7.53
C ALA A 38 6.39 -10.93 -6.00
N ILE A 39 7.12 -11.91 -5.44
CA ILE A 39 7.32 -12.02 -3.98
C ILE A 39 8.13 -10.83 -3.48
N THR A 40 9.26 -10.52 -4.14
CA THR A 40 10.19 -9.48 -3.67
C THR A 40 9.55 -8.09 -3.75
N LEU A 41 9.08 -7.70 -4.93
CA LEU A 41 8.49 -6.39 -5.15
C LEU A 41 7.10 -6.27 -4.51
N GLY A 42 6.36 -7.38 -4.37
CA GLY A 42 5.14 -7.41 -3.56
C GLY A 42 5.42 -7.13 -2.08
N THR A 43 6.47 -7.72 -1.52
CA THR A 43 6.90 -7.45 -0.12
C THR A 43 7.34 -6.00 0.07
N ILE A 44 8.08 -5.45 -0.90
CA ILE A 44 8.47 -4.03 -0.89
C ILE A 44 7.22 -3.13 -0.98
N GLY A 45 6.28 -3.47 -1.87
CA GLY A 45 5.00 -2.79 -2.00
C GLY A 45 4.17 -2.83 -0.73
N PHE A 46 4.16 -3.94 0.00
CA PHE A 46 3.52 -4.05 1.31
C PHE A 46 4.16 -3.10 2.34
N GLY A 47 5.49 -3.10 2.45
CA GLY A 47 6.22 -2.22 3.38
C GLY A 47 5.98 -0.74 3.09
N LEU A 48 6.09 -0.35 1.82
CA LEU A 48 5.81 1.02 1.38
C LEU A 48 4.32 1.39 1.58
N GLY A 49 3.41 0.49 1.24
CA GLY A 49 1.98 0.67 1.46
C GLY A 49 1.63 0.85 2.93
N ALA A 50 2.28 0.12 3.84
CA ALA A 50 2.09 0.26 5.27
C ALA A 50 2.58 1.62 5.78
N LEU A 51 3.73 2.09 5.28
CA LEU A 51 4.25 3.42 5.58
C LEU A 51 3.28 4.52 5.10
N LEU A 52 2.78 4.40 3.87
CA LEU A 52 1.83 5.36 3.28
C LEU A 52 0.47 5.34 4.00
N ALA A 53 -0.01 4.17 4.41
CA ALA A 53 -1.22 4.04 5.21
C ALA A 53 -1.07 4.69 6.60
N ALA A 54 0.11 4.59 7.20
CA ALA A 54 0.41 5.21 8.49
C ALA A 54 0.60 6.73 8.40
N ARG A 55 1.12 7.23 7.27
CA ARG A 55 1.43 8.65 7.02
C ARG A 55 0.75 9.12 5.73
N PRO A 56 -0.57 9.42 5.77
CA PRO A 56 -1.32 9.82 4.58
C PRO A 56 -0.78 11.10 3.92
N GLU A 57 -0.10 11.96 4.68
CA GLU A 57 0.62 13.14 4.16
C GLU A 57 1.65 12.79 3.09
N LEU A 58 2.39 11.68 3.26
CA LEU A 58 3.37 11.23 2.28
C LEU A 58 2.69 10.75 1.00
N LEU A 59 1.57 10.05 1.14
CA LEU A 59 0.77 9.63 -0.01
C LEU A 59 0.23 10.83 -0.78
N LEU A 60 -0.30 11.83 -0.08
CA LEU A 60 -0.78 13.08 -0.67
C LEU A 60 0.35 13.87 -1.35
N GLY A 61 1.54 13.89 -0.76
CA GLY A 61 2.73 14.49 -1.36
C GLY A 61 3.12 13.81 -2.67
N VAL A 62 3.16 12.48 -2.70
CA VAL A 62 3.43 11.71 -3.94
C VAL A 62 2.36 12.01 -5.00
N LEU A 63 1.08 12.02 -4.62
CA LEU A 63 -0.03 12.34 -5.54
C LEU A 63 0.00 13.77 -6.07
N ALA A 64 0.55 14.73 -5.31
CA ALA A 64 0.68 16.12 -5.73
C ALA A 64 1.86 16.35 -6.68
N GLU A 65 2.88 15.48 -6.63
CA GLU A 65 4.09 15.53 -7.46
C GLU A 65 4.00 14.65 -8.71
N MET A 66 2.94 13.85 -8.85
CA MET A 66 2.61 13.03 -10.03
C MET A 66 1.83 13.83 -11.08
#